data_AF-A0A7Z6T3L6-F1
#
_entry.id   AF-A0A7Z6T3L6-F1
#
_cell.length_a   1.000
_cell.length_b   1.000
_cell.length_c   1.000
_cell.angle_alpha   90.00
_cell.angle_beta   90.00
_cell.angle_gamma   90.00
#
_symmetry.space_group_name_H-M   'P 1'
#
loop_
_entity.id
_entity.type
_entity.pdbx_description
1 polymer ?
#
loop_
_entity_poly.entity_id
_entity_poly.type
_entity_poly.pdbx_seq_one_letter_code
_entity_poly.pdbx_strand_id
1 'polypeptide(L)'
;MPRWGLLVEQNLGLGGQRRVWSAGVMDHVDGTREEALEALRQRAEVYKPLHPASPKRRRLYRERDGFVLVLDGAWQSFHCRFTVLEELYDSAAPEPEPQAVPEPEPEPVQPPPPVRRRPVRPRPEPEPEPERAWDADVPEVPSWLNRDRPPS
;
A
#
# COMPACT_ATOMS: atom_id res chain seq x y z
N MET A 1 -3.27 7.59 -14.69
CA MET A 1 -3.11 8.99 -14.24
C MET A 1 -2.02 9.62 -15.09
N PRO A 2 -2.02 10.95 -15.36
CA PRO A 2 -0.94 11.55 -16.13
C PRO A 2 0.38 11.45 -15.36
N ARG A 3 1.46 11.32 -16.12
CA ARG A 3 2.83 11.19 -15.62
C ARG A 3 3.59 12.46 -15.96
N TRP A 4 4.32 12.99 -14.99
CA TRP A 4 5.00 14.28 -15.10
C TRP A 4 6.50 14.09 -14.93
N GLY A 5 7.28 14.50 -15.93
CA GLY A 5 8.72 14.60 -15.87
C GLY A 5 9.17 15.85 -15.12
N LEU A 6 10.11 15.69 -14.20
CA LEU A 6 10.76 16.77 -13.46
C LEU A 6 12.08 17.11 -14.14
N LEU A 7 12.12 18.15 -14.96
CA LEU A 7 13.29 18.51 -15.74
C LEU A 7 14.20 19.51 -15.00
N VAL A 8 15.51 19.35 -15.17
CA VAL A 8 16.50 20.39 -14.89
C VAL A 8 17.31 20.72 -16.14
N GLU A 9 17.44 22.00 -16.42
CA GLU A 9 18.37 22.54 -17.42
C GLU A 9 19.51 23.24 -16.68
N GLN A 10 20.76 22.86 -16.96
CA GLN A 10 21.98 23.49 -16.42
C GLN A 10 22.97 23.91 -17.53
N ASN A 11 23.53 25.12 -17.42
CA ASN A 11 24.54 25.60 -18.35
C ASN A 11 25.85 24.88 -18.00
N LEU A 12 26.29 23.98 -18.87
CA LEU A 12 27.55 23.26 -18.71
C LEU A 12 28.65 23.98 -19.49
N GLY A 13 29.79 24.20 -18.84
CA GLY A 13 30.98 24.79 -19.45
C GLY A 13 31.95 25.33 -18.39
N LEU A 14 33.22 24.92 -18.47
CA LEU A 14 34.31 25.51 -17.70
C LEU A 14 34.95 26.68 -18.47
N GLY A 15 35.16 27.82 -17.81
CA GLY A 15 35.95 28.93 -18.36
C GLY A 15 35.39 29.53 -19.64
N GLY A 16 36.28 29.98 -20.54
CA GLY A 16 35.93 30.61 -21.83
C GLY A 16 35.50 29.63 -22.93
N GLN A 17 35.27 28.35 -22.61
CA GLN A 17 34.72 27.40 -23.58
C GLN A 17 33.22 27.65 -23.81
N ARG A 18 32.75 27.23 -24.99
CA ARG A 18 31.36 27.43 -25.43
C ARG A 18 30.41 26.72 -24.46
N ARG A 19 29.53 27.51 -23.82
CA ARG A 19 28.51 26.97 -22.91
C ARG A 19 27.53 26.12 -23.70
N VAL A 20 27.29 24.91 -23.22
CA VAL A 20 26.29 24.00 -23.75
C VAL A 20 25.15 23.92 -22.75
N TRP A 21 23.93 24.09 -23.22
CA TRP A 21 22.76 23.77 -22.40
C TRP A 21 22.62 22.26 -22.32
N SER A 22 22.60 21.72 -21.10
CA SER A 22 22.25 20.34 -20.83
C SER A 22 20.91 20.30 -20.13
N ALA A 23 20.01 19.46 -20.63
CA ALA A 23 18.74 19.13 -19.99
C ALA A 23 18.78 17.67 -19.51
N GLY A 24 18.14 17.41 -18.37
CA GLY A 24 18.00 16.06 -17.83
C GLY A 24 16.73 15.92 -17.01
N VAL A 25 16.08 14.76 -17.11
CA VAL A 25 14.94 14.41 -16.26
C VAL A 25 15.47 13.89 -14.93
N MET A 26 15.13 14.57 -13.85
CA MET A 26 15.53 14.22 -12.49
C MET A 26 14.69 13.08 -11.92
N ASP A 27 13.40 13.07 -12.26
CA ASP A 27 12.43 12.11 -11.75
C ASP A 27 11.09 12.17 -12.51
N HIS A 28 10.18 11.27 -12.18
CA HIS A 28 8.79 11.30 -12.62
C HIS A 28 7.83 11.31 -11.43
N VAL A 29 6.66 11.92 -11.62
CA VAL A 29 5.56 11.93 -10.64
C VAL A 29 4.27 11.56 -11.35
N ASP A 30 3.60 10.52 -10.88
CA ASP A 30 2.24 10.20 -11.30
C ASP A 30 1.25 11.02 -10.47
N GLY A 31 0.25 11.63 -11.13
CA GLY A 31 -0.79 12.39 -10.43
C GLY A 31 -1.06 13.76 -11.05
N THR A 32 -1.36 14.74 -10.19
CA THR A 32 -1.69 16.09 -10.62
C THR A 32 -0.44 16.92 -10.93
N ARG A 33 -0.64 17.97 -11.72
CA ARG A 33 0.42 18.92 -12.04
C ARG A 33 0.92 19.66 -10.80
N GLU A 34 0.03 19.96 -9.87
CA GLU A 34 0.32 20.64 -8.62
C GLU A 34 1.22 19.79 -7.71
N GLU A 35 0.95 18.49 -7.61
CA GLU A 35 1.82 17.54 -6.91
C GLU A 35 3.20 17.46 -7.55
N ALA A 36 3.27 17.42 -8.89
CA ALA A 36 4.53 17.44 -9.62
C ALA A 36 5.32 18.75 -9.39
N LEU A 37 4.65 19.91 -9.36
CA LEU A 37 5.27 21.20 -9.05
C LEU A 37 5.81 21.26 -7.62
N GLU A 38 5.09 20.72 -6.66
CA GLU A 38 5.54 20.66 -5.27
C GLU A 38 6.74 19.71 -5.12
N ALA A 39 6.69 18.55 -5.77
CA ALA A 39 7.81 17.62 -5.85
C ALA A 39 9.05 18.24 -6.53
N LEU A 40 8.85 19.08 -7.56
CA LEU A 40 9.91 19.82 -8.22
C LEU A 40 10.51 20.90 -7.30
N ARG A 41 9.68 21.63 -6.54
CA ARG A 41 10.12 22.65 -5.58
C ARG A 41 11.08 22.05 -4.55
N GLN A 42 10.68 20.94 -3.93
CA GLN A 42 11.48 20.25 -2.92
C GLN A 42 12.84 19.80 -3.49
N ARG A 43 12.85 19.26 -4.71
CA ARG A 43 14.10 18.89 -5.40
C ARG A 43 14.96 20.10 -5.73
N ALA A 44 14.36 21.18 -6.26
CA ALA A 44 15.08 22.41 -6.59
C ALA A 44 15.72 23.08 -5.36
N GLU A 45 15.11 22.97 -4.17
CA GLU A 45 15.63 23.49 -2.91
C GLU A 45 16.91 22.80 -2.45
N VAL A 46 17.05 21.50 -2.71
CA VAL A 46 18.23 20.71 -2.31
C VAL A 46 19.22 20.45 -3.44
N TYR A 47 18.85 20.76 -4.69
CA TYR A 47 19.66 20.50 -5.87
C TYR A 47 21.06 21.12 -5.78
N LYS A 48 22.11 20.37 -6.11
CA LYS A 48 23.50 20.83 -6.11
C LYS A 48 24.07 20.83 -7.54
N PRO A 49 24.09 21.99 -8.21
CA PRO A 49 24.65 22.12 -9.55
C PRO A 49 26.14 21.81 -9.57
N LEU A 50 26.63 21.29 -10.70
CA LEU A 50 28.06 21.00 -10.88
C LEU A 50 28.91 22.27 -10.90
N HIS A 51 28.34 23.38 -11.36
CA HIS A 51 28.94 24.71 -11.31
C HIS A 51 27.96 25.77 -10.79
N PRO A 52 28.46 26.75 -10.00
CA PRO A 52 29.83 26.89 -9.51
C PRO A 52 30.12 25.97 -8.31
N ALA A 53 31.38 25.53 -8.15
CA ALA A 53 31.78 24.64 -7.05
C ALA A 53 31.64 25.27 -5.65
N SER A 54 31.75 26.60 -5.56
CA SER A 54 31.59 27.36 -4.31
C SER A 54 30.76 28.62 -4.55
N PRO A 55 29.42 28.53 -4.56
CA PRO A 55 28.56 29.69 -4.71
C PRO A 55 28.64 30.59 -3.47
N LYS A 56 28.76 31.91 -3.67
CA LYS A 56 28.70 32.90 -2.58
C LYS A 56 27.27 33.12 -2.09
N ARG A 57 26.30 32.98 -2.99
CA ARG A 57 24.88 33.18 -2.71
C ARG A 57 24.05 32.29 -3.61
N ARG A 58 22.90 31.85 -3.08
CA ARG A 58 21.93 31.01 -3.76
C ARG A 58 20.53 31.61 -3.59
N ARG A 59 19.76 31.68 -4.68
CA ARG A 59 18.40 32.22 -4.69
C ARG A 59 17.52 31.36 -5.58
N LEU A 60 16.37 30.92 -5.07
CA LEU A 60 15.37 30.16 -5.81
C LEU A 60 14.17 31.06 -6.09
N TYR A 61 13.76 31.13 -7.34
CA TYR A 61 12.61 31.91 -7.80
C TYR A 61 11.53 30.97 -8.30
N ARG A 62 10.27 31.35 -8.12
CA ARG A 62 9.12 30.65 -8.69
C ARG A 62 8.75 31.25 -10.04
N GLU A 63 8.44 30.39 -10.99
CA GLU A 63 7.84 30.72 -12.29
C GLU A 63 6.47 30.04 -12.41
N ARG A 64 5.75 30.30 -13.51
CA ARG A 64 4.43 29.69 -13.79
C ARG A 64 4.49 28.15 -13.73
N ASP A 65 5.51 27.57 -14.37
CA ASP A 65 5.60 26.13 -14.63
C ASP A 65 6.83 25.47 -14.01
N GLY A 66 7.44 26.13 -13.01
CA GLY A 66 8.60 25.61 -12.31
C GLY A 66 9.36 26.67 -11.53
N PHE A 67 10.69 26.54 -11.52
CA PHE A 67 11.56 27.32 -10.66
C PHE A 67 12.87 27.68 -11.35
N VAL A 68 13.49 28.79 -10.96
CA VAL A 68 14.82 29.18 -11.42
C VAL A 68 15.73 29.34 -10.22
N LEU A 69 16.81 28.56 -10.19
CA LEU A 69 17.87 28.69 -9.21
C LEU A 69 18.96 29.58 -9.79
N VAL A 70 19.30 30.66 -9.09
CA VAL A 70 20.41 31.56 -9.42
C VAL A 70 21.50 31.41 -8.37
N LEU A 71 22.73 31.23 -8.83
CA LEU A 71 23.93 31.06 -8.03
C LEU A 71 24.90 32.17 -8.37
N ASP A 72 25.32 32.93 -7.37
CA ASP A 72 26.36 33.93 -7.56
C ASP A 72 27.72 33.26 -7.34
N GLY A 73 28.45 33.04 -8.44
CA GLY A 73 29.82 32.55 -8.42
C GLY A 73 30.81 33.65 -8.08
N ALA A 74 32.09 33.29 -8.02
CA ALA A 74 33.17 34.27 -7.78
C ALA A 74 33.34 35.26 -8.94
N TRP A 75 33.10 34.82 -10.18
CA TRP A 75 33.35 35.58 -11.41
C TRP A 75 32.10 35.89 -12.23
N GLN A 76 31.07 35.05 -12.13
CA GLN A 76 29.82 35.20 -12.86
C GLN A 76 28.67 34.51 -12.13
N SER A 77 27.45 34.92 -12.42
CA SER A 77 26.25 34.19 -11.98
C SER A 77 25.95 33.02 -12.92
N PHE A 78 25.43 31.95 -12.34
CA PHE A 78 24.95 30.76 -13.03
C PHE A 78 23.50 30.53 -12.69
N HIS A 79 22.78 29.85 -13.56
CA HIS A 79 21.40 29.48 -13.29
C HIS A 79 21.08 28.06 -13.73
N CYS A 80 20.13 27.46 -13.03
CA CYS A 80 19.46 26.23 -13.40
C CYS A 80 17.97 26.51 -13.52
N ARG A 81 17.34 25.99 -14.58
CA ARG A 81 15.89 26.09 -14.78
C ARG A 81 15.28 24.74 -14.49
N PHE A 82 14.24 24.73 -13.66
CA PHE A 82 13.48 23.55 -13.30
C PHE A 82 12.09 23.68 -13.91
N THR A 83 11.60 22.65 -14.58
CA THR A 83 10.31 22.70 -15.27
C THR A 83 9.59 21.38 -15.12
N VAL A 84 8.27 21.45 -14.92
CA VAL A 84 7.39 20.27 -14.96
C VAL A 84 6.88 20.09 -16.39
N LEU A 85 6.98 18.88 -16.92
CA LEU A 85 6.53 18.52 -18.26
C LEU A 85 5.63 17.29 -18.19
N GLU A 86 4.50 17.30 -18.90
CA GLU A 86 3.67 16.10 -19.05
C GLU A 86 4.36 15.12 -20.01
N GLU A 87 4.46 13.86 -19.61
CA GLU A 87 4.96 12.78 -20.46
C GLU A 87 3.84 12.29 -21.37
N LEU A 88 3.96 12.59 -22.67
CA LEU A 88 2.95 12.20 -23.66
C LEU A 88 3.25 10.82 -24.29
N TYR A 89 4.51 10.41 -24.30
CA TYR A 89 4.97 9.19 -24.93
C TYR A 89 6.34 8.78 -24.39
N ASP A 90 6.48 7.52 -23.99
CA ASP A 90 7.74 6.85 -23.72
C ASP A 90 7.83 5.57 -24.57
N SER A 91 8.82 5.52 -25.46
CA SER A 91 9.05 4.38 -26.37
C SER A 91 9.42 3.09 -25.66
N ALA A 92 9.86 3.17 -24.40
CA ALA A 92 10.26 2.04 -23.60
C ALA A 92 9.35 1.84 -22.37
N ALA A 93 8.15 2.44 -22.39
CA ALA A 93 7.19 2.28 -21.31
C ALA A 93 6.87 0.78 -21.10
N PRO A 94 6.91 0.30 -19.85
CA PRO A 94 6.51 -1.07 -19.56
C PRO A 94 5.05 -1.28 -19.96
N GLU A 95 4.77 -2.40 -20.60
CA GLU A 95 3.41 -2.78 -20.99
C GLU A 95 2.55 -2.88 -19.72
N PRO A 96 1.34 -2.28 -19.68
CA PRO A 96 0.52 -2.28 -18.49
C PRO A 96 0.25 -3.72 -18.07
N GLU A 97 0.54 -4.06 -16.81
CA GLU A 97 0.28 -5.41 -16.30
C GLU A 97 -1.18 -5.77 -16.54
N PRO A 98 -1.47 -6.98 -17.07
CA PRO A 98 -2.84 -7.43 -17.27
C PRO A 98 -3.56 -7.31 -15.93
N GLN A 99 -4.58 -6.45 -15.87
CA GLN A 99 -5.44 -6.36 -14.70
C GLN A 99 -5.95 -7.77 -14.43
N ALA A 100 -5.59 -8.34 -13.27
CA ALA A 100 -6.11 -9.62 -12.85
C ALA A 100 -7.64 -9.51 -12.88
N VAL A 101 -8.25 -10.20 -13.85
CA VAL A 101 -9.70 -10.36 -13.90
C VAL A 101 -10.06 -10.93 -12.52
N PRO A 102 -10.98 -10.30 -11.75
CA PRO A 102 -11.36 -10.84 -10.46
C PRO A 102 -11.76 -12.29 -10.68
N GLU A 103 -11.06 -13.20 -10.00
CA GLU A 103 -11.41 -14.61 -9.98
C GLU A 103 -12.89 -14.69 -9.59
N PRO A 104 -13.75 -15.35 -10.38
CA PRO A 104 -15.18 -15.37 -10.09
C PRO A 104 -15.36 -15.90 -8.66
N GLU A 105 -16.01 -15.10 -7.82
CA GLU A 105 -16.40 -15.52 -6.48
C GLU A 105 -17.09 -16.89 -6.60
N PRO A 106 -16.72 -17.89 -5.77
CA PRO A 106 -17.32 -19.20 -5.88
C PRO A 106 -18.83 -19.06 -5.70
N GLU A 107 -19.60 -19.49 -6.71
CA GLU A 107 -21.06 -19.52 -6.62
C GLU A 107 -21.45 -20.26 -5.33
N PRO A 108 -22.41 -19.75 -4.54
CA PRO A 108 -22.84 -20.40 -3.32
C PRO A 108 -23.34 -21.80 -3.67
N VAL A 109 -22.60 -22.82 -3.23
CA VAL A 109 -22.95 -24.23 -3.40
C VAL A 109 -24.30 -24.45 -2.71
N GLN A 110 -25.35 -24.58 -3.52
CA GLN A 110 -26.67 -24.94 -3.00
C GLN A 110 -26.55 -26.32 -2.33
N PRO A 111 -27.05 -26.49 -1.09
CA PRO A 111 -27.01 -27.78 -0.45
C PRO A 111 -27.80 -28.80 -1.28
N PRO A 112 -27.33 -30.06 -1.35
CA PRO A 112 -28.04 -31.09 -2.11
C PRO A 112 -29.46 -31.25 -1.54
N PRO A 113 -30.46 -31.57 -2.39
CA PRO A 113 -31.82 -31.79 -1.94
C PRO A 113 -31.85 -32.90 -0.88
N PRO A 114 -32.73 -32.81 0.14
CA PRO A 114 -32.77 -33.78 1.21
C PRO A 114 -33.07 -35.18 0.64
N VAL A 115 -32.11 -36.09 0.83
CA VAL A 115 -32.29 -37.50 0.46
C VAL A 115 -33.42 -38.06 1.32
N ARG A 116 -34.52 -38.46 0.68
CA ARG A 116 -35.64 -39.10 1.37
C ARG A 116 -35.14 -40.37 2.05
N ARG A 117 -35.02 -40.35 3.38
CA ARG A 117 -34.64 -41.53 4.16
C ARG A 117 -35.70 -42.61 3.96
N ARG A 118 -35.27 -43.78 3.51
CA ARG A 118 -36.12 -44.97 3.43
C ARG A 118 -36.58 -45.32 4.86
N PRO A 119 -37.86 -45.65 5.10
CA PRO A 119 -38.33 -45.96 6.44
C PRO A 119 -37.57 -47.18 6.98
N VAL A 120 -36.90 -46.99 8.11
CA VAL A 120 -36.24 -48.06 8.86
C VAL A 120 -37.35 -48.86 9.54
N ARG A 121 -37.38 -50.18 9.33
CA ARG A 121 -38.29 -51.05 10.09
C ARG A 121 -37.87 -51.02 11.56
N PRO A 122 -38.80 -50.89 12.51
CA PRO A 122 -38.45 -50.90 13.92
C PRO A 122 -37.77 -52.23 14.29
N ARG A 123 -36.64 -52.12 14.99
CA ARG A 123 -35.93 -53.25 15.60
C ARG A 123 -36.79 -53.77 16.77
N PRO A 124 -36.97 -55.09 16.94
CA PRO A 124 -37.67 -55.61 18.11
C PRO A 124 -36.95 -55.18 19.39
N GLU A 125 -37.72 -54.79 20.42
CA GLU A 125 -37.23 -54.41 21.73
C GLU A 125 -36.39 -55.52 22.36
N PRO A 126 -35.26 -55.20 23.01
CA PRO A 126 -34.53 -56.19 23.82
C PRO A 126 -35.33 -56.53 25.08
N GLU A 127 -35.32 -57.80 25.46
CA GLU A 127 -35.88 -58.27 26.73
C GLU A 127 -35.15 -57.60 27.93
N PRO A 128 -35.86 -57.35 29.05
CA PRO A 128 -35.25 -56.70 30.21
C PRO A 128 -34.14 -57.57 30.81
N GLU A 129 -32.94 -56.99 30.96
CA GLU A 129 -31.82 -57.63 31.68
C GLU A 129 -32.20 -57.83 33.16
N PRO A 130 -31.81 -58.95 33.80
CA PRO A 130 -32.01 -59.12 35.23
C PRO A 130 -31.18 -58.11 36.03
N GLU A 131 -31.80 -57.54 37.06
CA GLU A 131 -31.20 -56.56 37.98
C GLU A 131 -29.88 -57.09 38.54
N ARG A 132 -28.81 -56.29 38.39
CA ARG A 132 -27.47 -56.68 38.86
C ARG A 132 -27.43 -56.55 40.38
N ALA A 133 -26.96 -57.59 41.06
CA ALA A 133 -26.96 -57.73 42.53
C ALA A 133 -26.13 -56.71 43.34
N TRP A 134 -25.63 -55.63 42.72
CA TRP A 134 -24.83 -54.59 43.38
C TRP A 134 -25.66 -53.36 43.79
N ASP A 135 -26.93 -53.30 43.38
CA ASP A 135 -27.85 -52.19 43.72
C ASP A 135 -28.62 -52.43 45.05
N ALA A 136 -28.42 -53.57 45.71
CA ALA A 136 -29.17 -53.94 46.92
C ALA A 136 -28.74 -53.19 48.20
N ASP A 137 -27.53 -52.63 48.23
CA ASP A 137 -26.94 -52.03 49.45
C ASP A 137 -26.61 -50.53 49.30
N VAL A 138 -27.19 -49.84 48.31
CA VAL A 138 -27.07 -48.38 48.20
C VAL A 138 -28.23 -47.71 48.95
N PRO A 139 -27.99 -46.98 50.05
CA PRO A 139 -29.05 -46.22 50.71
C PRO A 139 -29.53 -45.09 49.78
N GLU A 140 -30.84 -44.98 49.57
CA GLU A 140 -31.43 -43.97 48.66
C GLU A 140 -31.07 -42.52 49.02
N VAL A 141 -30.74 -42.24 50.28
CA VAL A 141 -30.34 -40.90 50.74
C VAL A 141 -29.04 -40.97 51.53
N PRO A 142 -27.95 -40.39 51.00
CA PRO A 142 -26.68 -40.31 51.72
C PRO A 142 -26.76 -39.46 52.99
N SER A 143 -26.14 -39.93 54.07
CA SER A 143 -26.20 -39.32 55.42
C SER A 143 -25.60 -37.90 55.55
N TRP A 144 -24.92 -37.40 54.52
CA TRP A 144 -24.39 -36.03 54.47
C TRP A 144 -25.43 -34.98 54.01
N LEU A 145 -26.59 -35.40 53.51
CA LEU A 145 -27.66 -34.51 53.04
C LEU A 145 -28.56 -33.93 54.16
N ASN A 146 -28.37 -34.34 55.43
CA ASN A 146 -29.20 -33.93 56.58
C ASN A 146 -28.50 -32.99 57.57
N ARG A 147 -27.41 -32.33 57.19
CA ARG A 147 -26.58 -31.54 58.14
C ARG A 147 -27.04 -30.11 58.42
N ASP A 148 -28.04 -29.58 57.70
CA ASP A 148 -28.43 -28.16 57.82
C ASP A 148 -29.84 -27.90 58.38
N ARG A 149 -30.34 -28.75 59.28
CA ARG A 149 -31.59 -28.47 60.02
C ARG A 149 -31.31 -28.13 61.49
N PRO A 150 -31.29 -26.84 61.89
CA PRO A 150 -31.30 -26.48 63.30
C PRO A 150 -32.72 -26.66 63.93
N PRO A 151 -32.76 -26.92 65.26
CA PRO A 151 -33.94 -27.37 66.01
C PRO A 151 -34.97 -26.26 66.31
N SER A 152 -36.21 -26.69 66.59
CA SER A 152 -37.39 -25.89 66.95
C SER A 152 -37.26 -25.02 68.20
#